data_AF-A0A2N5X0V6-F1
#
_entry.id   AF-A0A2N5X0V6-F1
#
_cell.length_a   1.000
_cell.length_b   1.000
_cell.length_c   1.000
_cell.angle_alpha   90.00
_cell.angle_beta   90.00
_cell.angle_gamma   90.00
#
_symmetry.space_group_name_H-M   'P 1'
#
loop_
_entity.id
_entity.type
_entity.pdbx_description
1 polymer ?
#
loop_
_entity_poly.entity_id
_entity_poly.type
_entity_poly.pdbx_seq_one_letter_code
_entity_poly.pdbx_strand_id
1 'polypeptide(L)'
;MPRSGKASLTSWSYCSVEPRASSKSPALSGLFYAPESLHSSQRSPPGPRERGVAQSPAQQPPDERILNVTILLLAAGTSRRFGRDKRRALLPDGTTILERTTAQALASGLPVMVCLRPSDEELAGALQSLGAQTLLCSLAYRGMGHTLAQGLERVKQEDGVLIALGDMPHIQPASYRAVAEALCPGTITLPQCNGSTGHPVGFSREFFTELAALTGDRGARQVIGRNENAIVRVALTDTGIFTDIDSPADIT
;
A
#
# COMPACT_ATOMS: atom_id res chain seq x y z
N MET A 1 38.72 32.33 -0.91
CA MET A 1 37.51 33.17 -1.05
C MET A 1 37.06 33.10 -2.50
N PRO A 2 35.75 33.10 -2.85
CA PRO A 2 34.48 33.04 -2.08
C PRO A 2 33.76 31.69 -2.36
N ARG A 3 32.55 31.31 -1.91
CA ARG A 3 31.58 31.75 -0.90
C ARG A 3 30.72 30.52 -0.55
N SER A 4 30.39 30.40 0.72
CA SER A 4 29.49 29.42 1.33
C SER A 4 28.05 29.53 0.83
N GLY A 5 27.41 28.40 0.50
CA GLY A 5 25.97 28.26 0.42
C GLY A 5 25.51 27.18 1.39
N LYS A 6 24.93 27.59 2.53
CA LYS A 6 24.27 26.69 3.48
C LYS A 6 22.86 26.41 2.94
N ALA A 7 22.56 25.16 2.62
CA ALA A 7 21.19 24.72 2.40
C ALA A 7 20.55 24.38 3.75
N SER A 8 19.45 25.04 4.06
CA SER A 8 18.66 24.90 5.27
C SER A 8 17.89 23.58 5.25
N LEU A 9 18.12 22.74 6.26
CA LEU A 9 17.33 21.56 6.57
C LEU A 9 15.96 22.01 7.10
N THR A 10 14.90 21.87 6.31
CA THR A 10 13.53 21.97 6.81
C THR A 10 13.09 20.60 7.32
N SER A 11 12.89 20.54 8.63
CA SER A 11 12.25 19.47 9.39
C SER A 11 10.89 19.09 8.80
N TRP A 12 10.69 17.80 8.49
CA TRP A 12 9.36 17.25 8.21
C TRP A 12 8.80 16.66 9.50
N SER A 13 7.70 17.22 9.98
CA SER A 13 7.01 16.79 11.19
C SER A 13 6.34 15.43 10.97
N TYR A 14 6.58 14.52 11.92
CA TYR A 14 6.00 13.19 12.00
C TYR A 14 4.48 13.28 12.24
N CYS A 15 3.67 12.66 11.37
CA CYS A 15 2.23 12.54 11.59
C CYS A 15 1.96 11.27 12.42
N SER A 16 1.98 11.40 13.74
CA SER A 16 1.56 10.34 14.65
C SER A 16 0.03 10.26 14.69
N VAL A 17 -0.54 9.14 14.28
CA VAL A 17 -1.97 8.84 14.46
C VAL A 17 -2.10 7.96 15.71
N GLU A 18 -2.58 8.54 16.80
CA GLU A 18 -2.96 7.79 18.01
C GLU A 18 -4.43 7.31 17.92
N PRO A 19 -4.75 6.09 18.37
CA PRO A 19 -6.13 5.60 18.40
C PRO A 19 -6.94 6.25 19.54
N ARG A 20 -8.09 6.87 19.21
CA ARG A 20 -9.03 7.41 20.21
C ARG A 20 -9.76 6.30 20.96
N ALA A 21 -9.52 6.24 22.27
CA ALA A 21 -10.29 5.43 23.22
C ALA A 21 -11.68 6.05 23.48
N SER A 22 -12.71 5.20 23.46
CA SER A 22 -14.10 5.52 23.78
C SER A 22 -14.31 5.58 25.30
N SER A 23 -14.67 6.74 25.85
CA SER A 23 -15.10 6.88 27.24
C SER A 23 -16.58 7.27 27.33
N LYS A 24 -17.33 6.45 28.06
CA LYS A 24 -18.72 6.60 28.47
C LYS A 24 -18.93 7.88 29.30
N SER A 25 -20.06 8.56 29.12
CA SER A 25 -20.60 9.54 30.08
C SER A 25 -21.89 9.01 30.72
N PRO A 26 -22.11 9.25 32.02
CA PRO A 26 -23.34 8.89 32.71
C PRO A 26 -24.40 10.00 32.66
N ALA A 27 -25.64 9.59 32.91
CA ALA A 27 -26.79 10.45 33.16
C ALA A 27 -26.61 11.30 34.43
N LEU A 28 -27.30 12.45 34.50
CA LEU A 28 -28.16 12.80 35.64
C LEU A 28 -29.04 14.01 35.28
N SER A 29 -30.30 13.88 35.66
CA SER A 29 -31.45 14.73 35.41
C SER A 29 -31.68 15.75 36.54
N GLY A 30 -32.05 16.97 36.15
CA GLY A 30 -33.10 17.79 36.77
C GLY A 30 -32.82 18.42 38.14
N LEU A 31 -32.91 19.75 38.22
CA LEU A 31 -34.09 20.47 38.73
C LEU A 31 -33.78 21.95 39.06
N PHE A 32 -34.84 22.76 38.93
CA PHE A 32 -35.16 24.03 39.61
C PHE A 32 -34.71 25.41 39.05
N TYR A 33 -35.75 26.10 38.55
CA TYR A 33 -36.26 27.43 38.95
C TYR A 33 -35.57 28.73 38.45
N ALA A 34 -36.34 29.49 37.66
CA ALA A 34 -36.18 30.93 37.38
C ALA A 34 -36.91 31.77 38.47
N PRO A 35 -36.66 33.10 38.61
CA PRO A 35 -37.43 34.04 37.80
C PRO A 35 -36.75 35.39 37.43
N GLU A 36 -37.44 36.05 36.50
CA GLU A 36 -37.47 37.46 36.06
C GLU A 36 -36.70 38.56 36.82
N SER A 37 -36.12 39.49 36.06
CA SER A 37 -36.62 40.89 36.02
C SER A 37 -35.95 41.77 34.98
N LEU A 38 -36.77 42.67 34.43
CA LEU A 38 -36.47 43.76 33.50
C LEU A 38 -35.66 44.89 34.17
N HIS A 39 -34.73 45.53 33.44
CA HIS A 39 -34.77 46.97 33.10
C HIS A 39 -33.44 47.52 32.55
N SER A 40 -33.62 48.50 31.65
CA SER A 40 -32.72 49.59 31.29
C SER A 40 -31.71 49.36 30.15
N SER A 41 -32.14 49.89 29.01
CA SER A 41 -31.34 50.28 27.86
C SER A 41 -30.41 51.44 28.26
N GLN A 42 -29.09 51.22 28.25
CA GLN A 42 -28.10 52.28 28.08
C GLN A 42 -27.27 51.99 26.82
N ARG A 43 -27.38 52.89 25.83
CA ARG A 43 -26.55 52.89 24.62
C ARG A 43 -25.27 53.65 24.93
N SER A 44 -24.16 52.93 25.01
CA SER A 44 -22.80 53.49 25.00
C SER A 44 -22.40 53.90 23.58
N PRO A 45 -21.56 54.95 23.39
CA PRO A 45 -21.10 55.39 22.08
C PRO A 45 -20.10 54.38 21.47
N PRO A 46 -19.96 54.32 20.13
CA PRO A 46 -19.10 53.35 19.48
C PRO A 46 -17.61 53.69 19.69
N GLY A 47 -16.86 52.73 20.22
CA GLY A 47 -15.41 52.78 20.30
C GLY A 47 -14.74 52.74 18.92
N PRO A 48 -13.44 53.09 18.83
CA PRO A 48 -12.72 53.17 17.57
C PRO A 48 -12.67 51.80 16.88
N ARG A 49 -12.95 51.79 15.58
CA ARG A 49 -12.97 50.59 14.73
C ARG A 49 -11.62 49.88 14.80
N GLU A 50 -11.61 48.70 15.42
CA GLU A 50 -10.48 47.78 15.32
C GLU A 50 -10.33 47.39 13.84
N ARG A 51 -9.16 47.71 13.27
CA ARG A 51 -8.75 47.19 11.97
C ARG A 51 -8.73 45.68 12.09
N GLY A 52 -9.71 45.02 11.49
CA GLY A 52 -9.74 43.58 11.33
C GLY A 52 -8.41 43.12 10.76
N VAL A 53 -7.65 42.39 11.57
CA VAL A 53 -6.56 41.55 11.09
C VAL A 53 -7.19 40.64 10.07
N ALA A 54 -6.82 40.81 8.79
CA ALA A 54 -7.22 39.89 7.75
C ALA A 54 -6.82 38.49 8.21
N GLN A 55 -7.81 37.68 8.55
CA GLN A 55 -7.61 36.28 8.84
C GLN A 55 -7.02 35.68 7.55
N SER A 56 -5.73 35.35 7.59
CA SER A 56 -5.11 34.53 6.55
C SER A 56 -6.02 33.33 6.31
N PRO A 57 -6.41 33.02 5.06
CA PRO A 57 -7.27 31.90 4.79
C PRO A 57 -6.60 30.66 5.39
N ALA A 58 -7.30 30.01 6.32
CA ALA A 58 -6.90 28.72 6.85
C ALA A 58 -6.58 27.83 5.65
N GLN A 59 -5.31 27.43 5.52
CA GLN A 59 -4.92 26.46 4.51
C GLN A 59 -5.75 25.22 4.76
N GLN A 60 -6.68 24.93 3.85
CA GLN A 60 -7.44 23.69 3.87
C GLN A 60 -6.42 22.55 3.94
N PRO A 61 -6.64 21.53 4.80
CA PRO A 61 -5.77 20.36 4.82
C PRO A 61 -5.65 19.83 3.39
N PRO A 62 -4.45 19.38 2.97
CA PRO A 62 -4.26 18.84 1.64
C PRO A 62 -5.32 17.77 1.39
N ASP A 63 -6.05 17.92 0.28
CA ASP A 63 -7.07 17.00 -0.20
C ASP A 63 -6.53 15.58 -0.02
N GLU A 64 -7.14 14.81 0.87
CA GLU A 64 -6.70 13.47 1.30
C GLU A 64 -6.91 12.53 0.13
N ARG A 65 -6.05 12.64 -0.90
CA ARG A 65 -6.18 11.88 -2.12
C ARG A 65 -5.97 10.42 -1.78
N ILE A 66 -7.04 9.65 -1.87
CA ILE A 66 -6.99 8.20 -1.90
C ILE A 66 -6.21 7.83 -3.15
N LEU A 67 -5.00 7.29 -2.98
CA LEU A 67 -4.21 6.78 -4.09
C LEU A 67 -4.89 5.55 -4.67
N ASN A 68 -5.03 5.50 -6.00
CA ASN A 68 -5.43 4.27 -6.67
C ASN A 68 -4.21 3.34 -6.73
N VAL A 69 -4.27 2.22 -6.02
CA VAL A 69 -3.17 1.27 -5.91
C VAL A 69 -3.65 -0.12 -6.30
N THR A 70 -2.98 -0.73 -7.28
CA THR A 70 -3.26 -2.11 -7.73
C THR A 70 -2.18 -3.07 -7.22
N ILE A 71 -2.59 -4.27 -6.81
CA ILE A 71 -1.68 -5.38 -6.53
C ILE A 71 -1.29 -6.03 -7.85
N LEU A 72 0.00 -6.01 -8.18
CA LEU A 72 0.58 -6.75 -9.29
C LEU A 72 1.22 -8.04 -8.76
N LEU A 73 0.49 -9.14 -8.90
CA LEU A 73 0.91 -10.46 -8.43
C LEU A 73 1.74 -11.16 -9.49
N LEU A 74 3.05 -11.26 -9.26
CA LEU A 74 3.98 -11.89 -10.19
C LEU A 74 3.94 -13.41 -10.01
N ALA A 75 3.35 -14.10 -10.98
CA ALA A 75 3.19 -15.55 -10.95
C ALA A 75 3.78 -16.23 -12.20
N ALA A 76 4.50 -15.53 -13.09
CA ALA A 76 5.00 -16.11 -14.34
C ALA A 76 6.35 -16.86 -14.22
N GLY A 77 6.86 -17.06 -13.00
CA GLY A 77 8.14 -17.72 -12.75
C GLY A 77 8.14 -19.21 -13.12
N THR A 78 9.31 -19.74 -13.50
CA THR A 78 9.49 -21.18 -13.74
C THR A 78 10.14 -21.85 -12.52
N SER A 79 9.36 -22.59 -11.75
CA SER A 79 9.81 -23.31 -10.55
C SER A 79 10.61 -24.57 -10.91
N ARG A 80 11.81 -24.39 -11.46
CA ARG A 80 12.67 -25.49 -11.95
C ARG A 80 13.08 -26.49 -10.85
N ARG A 81 13.03 -26.09 -9.58
CA ARG A 81 13.44 -26.90 -8.41
C ARG A 81 12.32 -27.73 -7.78
N PHE A 82 11.05 -27.47 -8.14
CA PHE A 82 9.89 -28.11 -7.51
C PHE A 82 9.46 -29.42 -8.22
N GLY A 83 10.11 -29.78 -9.33
CA GLY A 83 9.78 -30.95 -10.17
C GLY A 83 8.47 -30.84 -10.96
N ARG A 84 7.50 -30.07 -10.46
CA ARG A 84 6.21 -29.70 -11.07
C ARG A 84 5.95 -28.21 -10.90
N ASP A 85 4.87 -27.69 -11.50
CA ASP A 85 4.49 -26.28 -11.32
C ASP A 85 4.04 -26.03 -9.87
N LYS A 86 4.88 -25.35 -9.07
CA LYS A 86 4.60 -25.12 -7.65
C LYS A 86 3.32 -24.32 -7.41
N ARG A 87 2.97 -23.43 -8.34
CA ARG A 87 1.74 -22.62 -8.27
C ARG A 87 0.47 -23.47 -8.21
N ARG A 88 0.53 -24.69 -8.75
CA ARG A 88 -0.55 -25.68 -8.78
C ARG A 88 -0.45 -26.71 -7.66
N ALA A 89 0.56 -26.63 -6.78
CA ALA A 89 0.64 -27.52 -5.63
C ALA A 89 -0.50 -27.19 -4.67
N LEU A 90 -1.07 -28.24 -4.06
CA LEU A 90 -2.18 -28.11 -3.12
C LEU A 90 -1.67 -27.81 -1.71
N LEU A 91 -2.35 -26.90 -1.04
CA LEU A 91 -2.25 -26.66 0.39
C LEU A 91 -3.17 -27.64 1.15
N PRO A 92 -3.04 -27.75 2.49
CA PRO A 92 -3.88 -28.67 3.29
C PRO A 92 -5.38 -28.40 3.18
N ASP A 93 -5.78 -27.16 2.86
CA ASP A 93 -7.18 -26.77 2.67
C ASP A 93 -7.73 -27.16 1.27
N GLY A 94 -6.92 -27.81 0.44
CA GLY A 94 -7.29 -28.26 -0.91
C GLY A 94 -7.21 -27.18 -1.99
N THR A 95 -6.86 -25.93 -1.64
CA THR A 95 -6.61 -24.87 -2.63
C THR A 95 -5.20 -24.98 -3.20
N THR A 96 -4.99 -24.53 -4.43
CA THR A 96 -3.62 -24.37 -4.93
C THR A 96 -2.92 -23.17 -4.29
N ILE A 97 -1.60 -23.19 -4.25
CA ILE A 97 -0.78 -22.06 -3.75
C ILE A 97 -1.21 -20.74 -4.41
N LEU A 98 -1.30 -20.71 -5.74
CA LEU A 98 -1.61 -19.47 -6.45
C LEU A 98 -3.06 -19.02 -6.25
N GLU A 99 -4.02 -19.94 -6.15
CA GLU A 99 -5.40 -19.60 -5.79
C GLU A 99 -5.46 -18.99 -4.39
N ARG A 100 -4.78 -19.59 -3.41
CA ARG A 100 -4.72 -19.07 -2.04
C ARG A 100 -4.08 -17.69 -1.98
N THR A 101 -2.93 -17.50 -2.64
CA THR A 101 -2.27 -16.19 -2.70
C THR A 101 -3.17 -15.13 -3.35
N THR A 102 -3.83 -15.48 -4.46
CA THR A 102 -4.74 -14.57 -5.16
C THR A 102 -5.95 -14.23 -4.30
N ALA A 103 -6.55 -15.21 -3.61
CA ALA A 103 -7.67 -14.99 -2.71
C ALA A 103 -7.30 -14.05 -1.54
N GLN A 104 -6.12 -14.23 -0.94
CA GLN A 104 -5.63 -13.34 0.12
C GLN A 104 -5.40 -11.91 -0.38
N ALA A 105 -4.84 -11.75 -1.59
CA ALA A 105 -4.69 -10.45 -2.22
C ALA A 105 -6.04 -9.79 -2.50
N LEU A 106 -7.01 -10.52 -3.05
CA LEU A 106 -8.37 -10.01 -3.33
C LEU A 106 -9.11 -9.62 -2.04
N ALA A 107 -8.96 -10.41 -0.97
CA ALA A 107 -9.55 -10.12 0.33
C ALA A 107 -9.02 -8.83 0.98
N SER A 108 -7.95 -8.23 0.45
CA SER A 108 -7.50 -6.90 0.87
C SER A 108 -8.47 -5.80 0.43
N GLY A 109 -9.32 -6.05 -0.57
CA GLY A 109 -10.22 -5.07 -1.18
C GLY A 109 -9.56 -4.22 -2.27
N LEU A 110 -8.27 -4.44 -2.56
CA LEU A 110 -7.55 -3.76 -3.63
C LEU A 110 -7.76 -4.47 -4.98
N PRO A 111 -7.71 -3.74 -6.12
CA PRO A 111 -7.63 -4.37 -7.44
C PRO A 111 -6.42 -5.31 -7.53
N VAL A 112 -6.60 -6.47 -8.16
CA VAL A 112 -5.53 -7.47 -8.33
C VAL A 112 -5.35 -7.80 -9.81
N MET A 113 -4.11 -7.68 -10.29
CA MET A 113 -3.65 -8.12 -11.60
C MET A 113 -2.64 -9.26 -11.42
N VAL A 114 -2.96 -10.45 -11.90
CA VAL A 114 -2.06 -11.62 -11.84
C VAL A 114 -1.32 -11.77 -13.16
N CYS A 115 0.01 -11.66 -13.12
CA CYS A 115 0.89 -11.86 -14.27
C CYS A 115 1.30 -13.33 -14.38
N LEU A 116 0.88 -13.98 -15.46
CA LEU A 116 1.06 -15.41 -15.74
C LEU A 116 1.93 -15.63 -16.97
N ARG A 117 2.31 -16.87 -17.23
CA ARG A 117 3.01 -17.25 -18.47
C ARG A 117 2.02 -17.30 -19.63
N PRO A 118 2.49 -17.27 -20.89
CA PRO A 118 1.61 -17.38 -22.04
C PRO A 118 0.73 -18.64 -22.02
N SER A 119 1.28 -19.78 -21.60
CA SER A 119 0.63 -21.10 -21.59
C SER A 119 -0.24 -21.39 -20.35
N ASP A 120 -0.61 -20.36 -19.60
CA ASP A 120 -1.35 -20.50 -18.33
C ASP A 120 -2.84 -20.12 -18.50
N GLU A 121 -3.44 -20.36 -19.67
CA GLU A 121 -4.82 -19.96 -19.97
C GLU A 121 -5.84 -20.57 -18.98
N GLU A 122 -5.65 -21.84 -18.60
CA GLU A 122 -6.50 -22.51 -17.62
C GLU A 122 -6.40 -21.85 -16.23
N LEU A 123 -5.18 -21.54 -15.78
CA LEU A 123 -4.96 -20.81 -14.54
C LEU A 123 -5.57 -19.41 -14.60
N ALA A 124 -5.42 -18.73 -15.73
CA ALA A 124 -6.02 -17.41 -15.94
C ALA A 124 -7.54 -17.46 -15.78
N GLY A 125 -8.21 -18.46 -16.37
CA GLY A 125 -9.66 -18.65 -16.24
C GLY A 125 -10.11 -18.93 -14.80
N ALA A 126 -9.37 -19.79 -14.08
CA ALA A 126 -9.65 -20.10 -12.67
C ALA A 126 -9.53 -18.84 -11.78
N LEU A 127 -8.45 -18.06 -11.94
CA LEU A 127 -8.23 -16.84 -11.15
C LEU A 127 -9.18 -15.71 -11.52
N GLN A 128 -9.59 -15.61 -12.79
CA GLN A 128 -10.65 -14.68 -13.21
C GLN A 128 -11.98 -15.00 -12.53
N SER A 129 -12.29 -16.29 -12.35
CA SER A 129 -13.49 -16.74 -11.65
C SER A 129 -13.46 -16.42 -10.15
N LEU A 130 -12.27 -16.23 -9.56
CA LEU A 130 -12.10 -15.68 -8.20
C LEU A 130 -12.30 -14.16 -8.14
N GLY A 131 -12.28 -13.47 -9.27
CA GLY A 131 -12.44 -12.01 -9.37
C GLY A 131 -11.16 -11.23 -9.67
N ALA A 132 -10.04 -11.90 -9.94
CA ALA A 132 -8.80 -11.22 -10.32
C ALA A 132 -8.77 -10.86 -11.82
N GLN A 133 -8.08 -9.78 -12.16
CA GLN A 133 -7.64 -9.56 -13.54
C GLN A 133 -6.40 -10.40 -13.81
N THR A 134 -6.21 -10.86 -15.05
CA THR A 134 -5.07 -11.69 -15.42
C THR A 134 -4.40 -11.18 -16.68
N LEU A 135 -3.08 -11.36 -16.73
CA LEU A 135 -2.24 -10.98 -17.86
C LEU A 135 -1.34 -12.15 -18.23
N LEU A 136 -1.47 -12.65 -19.46
CA LEU A 136 -0.53 -13.61 -20.03
C LEU A 136 0.68 -12.86 -20.58
N CYS A 137 1.81 -12.93 -19.88
CA CYS A 137 3.02 -12.16 -20.19
C CYS A 137 3.86 -12.86 -21.28
N SER A 138 3.77 -12.39 -22.52
CA SER A 138 4.48 -12.94 -23.70
C SER A 138 5.99 -13.11 -23.50
N LEU A 139 6.64 -12.18 -22.78
CA LEU A 139 8.08 -12.20 -22.51
C LEU A 139 8.48 -12.80 -21.16
N ALA A 140 7.57 -13.51 -20.46
CA ALA A 140 7.86 -14.08 -19.14
C ALA A 140 9.08 -15.01 -19.12
N TYR A 141 9.34 -15.72 -20.22
CA TYR A 141 10.50 -16.60 -20.38
C TYR A 141 11.85 -15.86 -20.29
N ARG A 142 11.85 -14.53 -20.42
CA ARG A 142 13.05 -13.67 -20.32
C ARG A 142 13.31 -13.19 -18.88
N GLY A 143 12.59 -13.71 -17.89
CA GLY A 143 12.82 -13.45 -16.47
C GLY A 143 11.82 -12.49 -15.82
N MET A 144 11.88 -12.41 -14.49
CA MET A 144 10.93 -11.66 -13.65
C MET A 144 10.80 -10.18 -14.03
N GLY A 145 11.90 -9.52 -14.43
CA GLY A 145 11.88 -8.11 -14.82
C GLY A 145 10.98 -7.85 -16.03
N HIS A 146 10.99 -8.75 -17.02
CA HIS A 146 10.13 -8.63 -18.21
C HIS A 146 8.65 -8.91 -17.91
N THR A 147 8.37 -9.79 -16.95
CA THR A 147 7.00 -10.02 -16.46
C THR A 147 6.48 -8.78 -15.73
N LEU A 148 7.31 -8.21 -14.86
CA LEU A 148 6.98 -7.00 -14.11
C LEU A 148 6.74 -5.81 -15.05
N ALA A 149 7.63 -5.56 -16.01
CA ALA A 149 7.48 -4.46 -16.96
C ALA A 149 6.17 -4.57 -17.79
N GLN A 150 5.83 -5.77 -18.28
CA GLN A 150 4.55 -5.98 -19.00
C GLN A 150 3.33 -5.79 -18.09
N GLY A 151 3.41 -6.26 -16.84
CA GLY A 151 2.35 -6.04 -15.85
C GLY A 151 2.14 -4.56 -15.55
N LEU A 152 3.23 -3.82 -15.40
CA LEU A 152 3.21 -2.40 -15.10
C LEU A 152 2.54 -1.57 -16.20
N GLU A 153 2.70 -1.94 -17.47
CA GLU A 153 1.98 -1.29 -18.58
C GLU A 153 0.46 -1.34 -18.45
N ARG A 154 -0.09 -2.34 -17.74
CA ARG A 154 -1.53 -2.46 -17.49
C ARG A 154 -2.02 -1.58 -16.34
N VAL A 155 -1.13 -1.17 -15.45
CA VAL A 155 -1.45 -0.40 -14.24
C VAL A 155 -0.77 0.98 -14.24
N LYS A 156 -0.28 1.44 -15.40
CA LYS A 156 0.44 2.73 -15.50
C LYS A 156 -0.39 3.97 -15.17
N GLN A 157 -1.71 3.84 -15.17
CA GLN A 157 -2.63 4.91 -14.76
C GLN A 157 -2.89 4.91 -13.25
N GLU A 158 -2.47 3.88 -12.52
CA GLU A 158 -2.56 3.83 -11.06
C GLU A 158 -1.58 4.83 -10.43
N ASP A 159 -1.88 5.32 -9.24
CA ASP A 159 -1.00 6.19 -8.47
C ASP A 159 0.11 5.39 -7.77
N GLY A 160 -0.08 4.08 -7.62
CA GLY A 160 0.93 3.16 -7.13
C GLY A 160 0.65 1.70 -7.48
N VAL A 161 1.64 0.85 -7.21
CA VAL A 161 1.53 -0.60 -7.38
C VAL A 161 2.10 -1.32 -6.16
N LEU A 162 1.44 -2.39 -5.71
CA LEU A 162 2.03 -3.37 -4.80
C LEU A 162 2.58 -4.54 -5.59
N ILE A 163 3.89 -4.77 -5.53
CA ILE A 163 4.51 -5.94 -6.14
C ILE A 163 4.51 -7.08 -5.13
N ALA A 164 3.76 -8.14 -5.45
CA ALA A 164 3.63 -9.36 -4.67
C ALA A 164 4.06 -10.58 -5.48
N LEU A 165 4.39 -11.68 -4.80
CA LEU A 165 4.79 -12.94 -5.43
C LEU A 165 3.69 -13.98 -5.34
N GLY A 166 3.45 -14.72 -6.43
CA GLY A 166 2.36 -15.70 -6.55
C GLY A 166 2.53 -16.98 -5.74
N ASP A 167 3.61 -17.12 -4.97
CA ASP A 167 3.99 -18.27 -4.17
C ASP A 167 4.07 -17.97 -2.66
N MET A 168 3.50 -16.83 -2.24
CA MET A 168 3.44 -16.40 -0.83
C MET A 168 2.00 -16.44 -0.31
N PRO A 169 1.39 -17.63 -0.09
CA PRO A 169 -0.03 -17.77 0.25
C PRO A 169 -0.37 -17.34 1.68
N HIS A 170 0.64 -17.10 2.52
CA HIS A 170 0.46 -16.81 3.95
C HIS A 170 0.40 -15.31 4.27
N ILE A 171 0.70 -14.43 3.32
CA ILE A 171 0.54 -12.97 3.51
C ILE A 171 -0.92 -12.67 3.82
N GLN A 172 -1.16 -11.96 4.92
CA GLN A 172 -2.51 -11.61 5.34
C GLN A 172 -3.09 -10.45 4.51
N PRO A 173 -4.41 -10.43 4.25
CA PRO A 173 -5.07 -9.34 3.55
C PRO A 173 -4.79 -7.95 4.15
N ALA A 174 -4.67 -7.88 5.49
CA ALA A 174 -4.36 -6.65 6.20
C ALA A 174 -2.95 -6.11 5.90
N SER A 175 -1.98 -6.98 5.60
CA SER A 175 -0.61 -6.59 5.24
C SER A 175 -0.57 -5.89 3.88
N TYR A 176 -1.32 -6.39 2.90
CA TYR A 176 -1.48 -5.70 1.61
C TYR A 176 -2.07 -4.30 1.80
N ARG A 177 -3.15 -4.20 2.60
CA ARG A 177 -3.83 -2.94 2.85
C ARG A 177 -2.93 -1.94 3.58
N ALA A 178 -2.23 -2.36 4.63
CA ALA A 178 -1.34 -1.50 5.39
C ALA A 178 -0.19 -0.93 4.53
N VAL A 179 0.37 -1.73 3.63
CA VAL A 179 1.40 -1.26 2.69
C VAL A 179 0.81 -0.26 1.68
N ALA A 180 -0.41 -0.49 1.20
CA ALA A 180 -1.09 0.41 0.27
C ALA A 180 -1.43 1.76 0.92
N GLU A 181 -1.98 1.74 2.14
CA GLU A 181 -2.38 2.93 2.91
C GLU A 181 -1.17 3.79 3.31
N ALA A 182 -0.01 3.18 3.53
CA ALA A 182 1.23 3.89 3.84
C ALA A 182 2.00 4.35 2.58
N LEU A 183 1.49 4.07 1.38
CA LEU A 183 2.12 4.51 0.14
C LEU A 183 1.80 5.99 -0.09
N CYS A 184 2.84 6.78 -0.35
CA CYS A 184 2.74 8.20 -0.66
C CYS A 184 3.44 8.49 -2.00
N PRO A 185 3.11 9.59 -2.68
CA PRO A 185 3.86 10.02 -3.85
C PRO A 185 5.37 10.11 -3.56
N GLY A 186 6.20 9.54 -4.43
CA GLY A 186 7.65 9.51 -4.27
C GLY A 186 8.19 8.55 -3.20
N THR A 187 7.38 7.67 -2.62
CA THR A 187 7.86 6.64 -1.67
C THR A 187 7.87 5.21 -2.24
N ILE A 188 8.74 4.38 -1.66
CA ILE A 188 8.75 2.93 -1.77
C ILE A 188 8.39 2.37 -0.39
N THR A 189 7.27 1.66 -0.27
CA THR A 189 6.77 1.18 1.03
C THR A 189 7.09 -0.30 1.21
N LEU A 190 7.77 -0.64 2.30
CA LEU A 190 8.17 -1.99 2.67
C LEU A 190 7.49 -2.44 3.97
N PRO A 191 6.84 -3.61 4.02
CA PRO A 191 6.42 -4.20 5.26
C PRO A 191 7.64 -4.69 6.03
N GLN A 192 7.61 -4.55 7.35
CA GLN A 192 8.67 -4.97 8.25
C GLN A 192 8.09 -5.72 9.45
N CYS A 193 8.58 -6.94 9.67
CA CYS A 193 8.23 -7.75 10.83
C CYS A 193 9.53 -8.31 11.43
N ASN A 194 9.67 -8.25 12.76
CA ASN A 194 10.86 -8.76 13.47
C ASN A 194 12.20 -8.26 12.88
N GLY A 195 12.27 -6.99 12.48
CA GLY A 195 13.49 -6.39 11.92
C GLY A 195 13.74 -6.66 10.43
N SER A 196 13.02 -7.61 9.82
CA SER A 196 13.20 -8.01 8.41
C SER A 196 12.15 -7.37 7.52
N THR A 197 12.49 -7.06 6.26
CA THR A 197 11.55 -6.52 5.25
C THR A 197 11.12 -7.59 4.26
N GLY A 198 9.87 -7.53 3.81
CA GLY A 198 9.25 -8.58 3.00
C GLY A 198 8.35 -8.06 1.89
N HIS A 199 7.39 -8.89 1.48
CA HIS A 199 6.36 -8.59 0.49
C HIS A 199 4.99 -8.33 1.13
N PRO A 200 4.07 -7.61 0.45
CA PRO A 200 4.27 -6.94 -0.84
C PRO A 200 5.11 -5.67 -0.72
N VAL A 201 5.76 -5.24 -1.80
CA VAL A 201 6.47 -3.95 -1.83
C VAL A 201 5.64 -2.92 -2.60
N GLY A 202 5.32 -1.80 -1.96
CA GLY A 202 4.62 -0.67 -2.58
C GLY A 202 5.57 0.26 -3.33
N PHE A 203 5.23 0.65 -4.55
CA PHE A 203 5.93 1.67 -5.33
C PHE A 203 4.92 2.70 -5.81
N SER A 204 5.18 3.97 -5.51
CA SER A 204 4.44 5.08 -6.11
C SER A 204 4.79 5.25 -7.59
N ARG A 205 3.91 5.96 -8.32
CA ARG A 205 4.01 6.15 -9.78
C ARG A 205 5.37 6.69 -10.23
N GLU A 206 6.04 7.50 -9.42
CA GLU A 206 7.35 8.08 -9.73
C GLU A 206 8.41 7.01 -10.06
N PHE A 207 8.28 5.80 -9.52
CA PHE A 207 9.20 4.69 -9.78
C PHE A 207 8.83 3.83 -10.98
N PHE A 208 7.69 4.09 -11.64
CA PHE A 208 7.21 3.22 -12.72
C PHE A 208 8.16 3.17 -13.91
N THR A 209 8.78 4.30 -14.25
CA THR A 209 9.78 4.35 -15.33
C THR A 209 10.97 3.43 -15.04
N GLU A 210 11.46 3.41 -13.80
CA GLU A 210 12.56 2.53 -13.40
C GLU A 210 12.13 1.06 -13.38
N LEU A 211 10.93 0.77 -12.89
CA LEU A 211 10.37 -0.58 -12.87
C LEU A 211 10.14 -1.12 -14.29
N ALA A 212 9.66 -0.29 -15.22
CA ALA A 212 9.46 -0.65 -16.63
C ALA A 212 10.78 -0.96 -17.36
N ALA A 213 11.90 -0.37 -16.91
CA ALA A 213 13.22 -0.59 -17.48
C ALA A 213 13.91 -1.88 -16.98
N LEU A 214 13.28 -2.63 -16.06
CA LEU A 214 13.83 -3.88 -15.54
C LEU A 214 13.86 -4.97 -16.62
N THR A 215 14.94 -5.75 -16.61
CA THR A 215 15.16 -6.85 -17.56
C THR A 215 15.82 -8.06 -16.88
N GLY A 216 15.70 -9.22 -17.51
CA GLY A 216 16.26 -10.48 -16.99
C GLY A 216 15.57 -10.92 -15.69
N ASP A 217 16.33 -11.59 -14.84
CA ASP A 217 15.86 -12.08 -13.53
C ASP A 217 15.93 -11.02 -12.43
N ARG A 218 16.23 -9.76 -12.78
CA ARG A 218 16.26 -8.66 -11.82
C ARG A 218 14.83 -8.23 -11.50
N GLY A 219 14.37 -8.60 -10.31
CA GLY A 219 13.14 -8.06 -9.72
C GLY A 219 13.32 -6.60 -9.24
N ALA A 220 12.29 -6.09 -8.56
CA ALA A 220 12.25 -4.71 -8.06
C ALA A 220 13.35 -4.35 -7.04
N ARG A 221 14.11 -5.34 -6.53
CA ARG A 221 15.21 -5.17 -5.56
C ARG A 221 16.25 -4.14 -6.00
N GLN A 222 16.55 -4.05 -7.30
CA GLN A 222 17.51 -3.06 -7.81
C GLN A 222 16.96 -1.62 -7.70
N VAL A 223 15.66 -1.42 -7.92
CA VAL A 223 15.02 -0.11 -7.78
C VAL A 223 15.01 0.31 -6.31
N ILE A 224 14.73 -0.62 -5.39
CA ILE A 224 14.80 -0.37 -3.95
C ILE A 224 16.21 0.10 -3.54
N GLY A 225 17.26 -0.63 -3.94
CA GLY A 225 18.64 -0.29 -3.58
C GLY A 225 19.16 1.02 -4.20
N ARG A 226 18.57 1.51 -5.30
CA ARG A 226 18.90 2.82 -5.88
C ARG A 226 18.19 3.97 -5.18
N ASN A 227 17.08 3.69 -4.50
CA ASN A 227 16.16 4.68 -3.96
C ASN A 227 15.99 4.51 -2.44
N GLU A 228 17.07 4.18 -1.73
CA GLU A 228 17.02 3.92 -0.28
C GLU A 228 16.46 5.09 0.54
N ASN A 229 16.69 6.33 0.08
CA ASN A 229 16.16 7.54 0.71
C ASN A 229 14.64 7.72 0.58
N ALA A 230 13.99 6.98 -0.33
CA ALA A 230 12.55 7.01 -0.55
C ALA A 230 11.81 5.90 0.22
N ILE A 231 12.53 5.07 0.99
CA ILE A 231 11.95 3.92 1.67
C ILE A 231 11.16 4.35 2.90
N VAL A 232 9.88 3.95 2.94
CA VAL A 232 9.02 3.98 4.12
C VAL A 232 8.81 2.55 4.60
N ARG A 233 8.93 2.31 5.90
CA ARG A 233 8.76 0.98 6.51
C ARG A 233 7.48 0.92 7.33
N VAL A 234 6.68 -0.11 7.11
CA VAL A 234 5.42 -0.36 7.84
C VAL A 234 5.63 -1.51 8.80
N ALA A 235 5.55 -1.24 10.10
CA ALA A 235 5.69 -2.29 11.11
C ALA A 235 4.45 -3.20 11.13
N LEU A 236 4.66 -4.50 10.95
CA LEU A 236 3.63 -5.54 10.94
C LEU A 236 4.01 -6.68 11.88
N THR A 237 3.02 -7.49 12.26
CA THR A 237 3.18 -8.74 13.02
C THR A 237 3.04 -9.99 12.15
N ASP A 238 2.74 -9.81 10.86
CA ASP A 238 2.54 -10.88 9.88
C ASP A 238 3.89 -11.44 9.42
N THR A 239 4.19 -12.70 9.78
CA THR A 239 5.39 -13.39 9.31
C THR A 239 5.26 -13.91 7.87
N GLY A 240 4.03 -13.99 7.34
CA GLY A 240 3.77 -14.40 5.97
C GLY A 240 4.45 -13.51 4.92
N ILE A 241 4.82 -12.29 5.30
CA ILE A 241 5.57 -11.36 4.44
C ILE A 241 6.96 -11.85 4.02
N PHE A 242 7.50 -12.91 4.66
CA PHE A 242 8.78 -13.53 4.32
C PHE A 242 8.66 -14.96 3.80
N THR A 243 7.47 -15.55 3.83
CA THR A 243 7.30 -16.99 3.62
C THR A 243 6.83 -17.26 2.20
N ASP A 244 7.77 -17.59 1.32
CA ASP A 244 7.51 -18.23 0.04
C ASP A 244 7.59 -19.75 0.15
N ILE A 245 6.77 -20.45 -0.66
CA ILE A 245 6.84 -21.90 -0.75
C ILE A 245 7.80 -22.27 -1.88
N ASP A 246 8.94 -22.85 -1.53
CA ASP A 246 10.03 -23.15 -2.47
C ASP A 246 10.28 -24.65 -2.65
N SER A 247 9.78 -25.46 -1.71
CA SER A 247 9.81 -26.92 -1.74
C SER A 247 8.49 -27.53 -1.25
N PRO A 248 8.19 -28.79 -1.58
CA PRO A 248 7.04 -29.49 -1.02
C PRO A 248 7.03 -29.58 0.51
N ALA A 249 8.20 -29.48 1.16
CA ALA A 249 8.31 -29.51 2.61
C ALA A 249 7.79 -28.23 3.28
N ASP A 250 7.68 -27.13 2.52
CA ASP A 250 7.17 -25.85 3.03
C ASP A 250 5.62 -25.81 3.00
N ILE A 251 4.97 -26.82 2.42
CA ILE A 251 3.52 -26.98 2.45
C ILE A 251 3.15 -27.58 3.82
N THR A 252 2.75 -26.71 4.73
CA THR A 252 2.31 -27.06 6.10
C THR A 252 0.82 -26.90 6.29
#